data_AF-A0A9D9NE68-F1
#
_entry.id   AF-A0A9D9NE68-F1
#
_cell.length_a   1.000
_cell.length_b   1.000
_cell.length_c   1.000
_cell.angle_alpha   90.00
_cell.angle_beta   90.00
_cell.angle_gamma   90.00
#
_symmetry.space_group_name_H-M   'P 1'
#
loop_
_entity.id
_entity.type
_entity.pdbx_description
1 polymer ?
#
loop_
_entity_poly.entity_id
_entity_poly.type
_entity_poly.pdbx_seq_one_letter_code
_entity_poly.pdbx_strand_id
1 'polypeptide(L)'
;EKWCYALKHMWKLHDLPDGLRQTVFERLFEACEIARFSPDKRLIYEKEMITERDYRNILETAREDGFAEGEAKGSAAKAAEIARAMLASGMDIPLISSLTGLPEEEIKML
;
A
#
# COMPACT_ATOMS: atom_id res chain seq x y z
N GLU A 1 -30.60 -30.69 -0.02
CA GLU A 1 -31.10 -30.90 1.36
C GLU A 1 -30.37 -30.06 2.41
N LYS A 2 -29.03 -30.13 2.52
CA LYS A 2 -28.23 -29.38 3.52
C LYS A 2 -28.44 -27.84 3.50
N TRP A 3 -28.53 -27.23 2.31
CA TRP A 3 -28.81 -25.80 2.15
C TRP A 3 -30.17 -25.37 2.72
N CYS A 4 -31.23 -26.12 2.39
CA CYS A 4 -32.57 -25.83 2.90
C CYS A 4 -32.64 -25.94 4.43
N TYR A 5 -31.89 -26.89 5.00
CA TYR A 5 -31.77 -27.04 6.45
C TYR A 5 -31.02 -25.85 7.09
N ALA A 6 -29.85 -25.49 6.56
CA ALA A 6 -29.05 -24.37 7.04
C ALA A 6 -29.83 -23.05 6.99
N LEU A 7 -30.49 -22.75 5.86
CA LEU A 7 -31.29 -21.53 5.69
C LEU A 7 -32.51 -21.48 6.63
N LYS A 8 -33.21 -22.61 6.82
CA LYS A 8 -34.40 -22.66 7.69
C LYS A 8 -34.07 -22.55 9.18
N HIS A 9 -32.88 -22.95 9.60
CA HIS A 9 -32.51 -23.07 11.01
C HIS A 9 -31.38 -22.12 11.42
N MET A 10 -31.01 -21.19 10.54
CA MET A 10 -29.91 -20.22 10.71
C MET A 10 -30.00 -19.40 12.00
N TRP A 11 -31.21 -19.05 12.44
CA TRP A 11 -31.45 -18.28 13.66
C TRP A 11 -31.20 -19.06 14.97
N LYS A 12 -31.14 -20.40 14.90
CA LYS A 12 -30.88 -21.31 16.03
C LYS A 12 -29.45 -21.86 16.08
N LEU A 13 -28.70 -21.71 15.00
CA LEU A 13 -27.35 -22.25 14.87
C LEU A 13 -26.37 -21.23 15.45
N HIS A 14 -25.91 -21.49 16.67
CA HIS A 14 -24.84 -20.73 17.33
C HIS A 14 -23.46 -21.11 16.80
N ASP A 15 -23.27 -22.39 16.45
CA ASP A 15 -22.05 -22.93 15.86
C ASP A 15 -22.42 -23.81 14.65
N LEU A 16 -21.45 -24.01 13.75
CA LEU A 16 -21.60 -24.85 12.58
C LEU A 16 -21.56 -26.34 12.97
N PRO A 17 -22.66 -27.11 12.83
CA PRO A 17 -22.66 -28.54 13.14
C PRO A 17 -21.72 -29.32 12.21
N ASP A 18 -21.14 -30.43 12.69
CA ASP A 18 -20.15 -31.24 11.94
C ASP A 18 -20.64 -31.68 10.56
N GLY A 19 -21.94 -31.98 10.41
CA GLY A 19 -22.53 -32.36 9.13
C GLY A 19 -22.63 -31.24 8.08
N LEU A 20 -22.39 -29.99 8.50
CA LEU A 20 -22.45 -28.76 7.70
C LEU A 20 -21.09 -28.04 7.59
N ARG A 21 -20.01 -28.55 8.21
CA ARG A 21 -18.63 -28.05 8.04
C ARG A 21 -18.12 -28.32 6.62
N GLN A 22 -18.55 -27.48 5.69
CA GLN A 22 -18.03 -27.38 4.35
C GLN A 22 -17.65 -25.92 4.13
N THR A 23 -16.57 -25.66 3.40
CA THR A 23 -16.02 -24.31 3.15
C THR A 23 -17.06 -23.31 2.63
N VAL A 24 -18.08 -23.78 1.90
CA VAL A 24 -19.16 -22.94 1.40
C VAL A 24 -20.13 -22.48 2.50
N PHE A 25 -20.36 -23.30 3.53
CA PHE A 25 -21.23 -22.97 4.67
C PHE A 25 -20.49 -22.16 5.72
N GLU A 26 -19.17 -22.32 5.86
CA GLU A 26 -18.34 -21.48 6.73
C GLU A 26 -18.43 -20.00 6.33
N ARG A 27 -18.22 -19.70 5.03
CA ARG A 27 -18.38 -18.33 4.51
C ARG A 27 -19.79 -17.77 4.68
N LEU A 28 -20.82 -18.62 4.56
CA LEU A 28 -22.21 -18.22 4.82
C LEU A 28 -22.40 -17.84 6.28
N PHE A 29 -21.89 -18.65 7.21
CA PHE A 29 -22.01 -18.41 8.64
C PHE A 29 -21.25 -17.16 9.08
N GLU A 30 -20.02 -16.96 8.61
CA GLU A 30 -19.26 -15.73 8.88
C GLU A 30 -20.02 -14.48 8.42
N ALA A 31 -20.59 -14.51 7.21
CA ALA A 31 -21.40 -13.40 6.70
C ALA A 31 -22.65 -13.14 7.57
N CYS A 32 -23.31 -14.21 8.02
CA CYS A 32 -24.47 -14.10 8.90
C CYS A 32 -24.11 -13.62 10.31
N GLU A 33 -22.94 -13.98 10.84
CA GLU A 33 -22.44 -13.48 12.11
C GLU A 33 -22.17 -11.98 12.05
N ILE A 34 -21.48 -11.51 11.00
CA ILE A 34 -21.24 -10.08 10.75
C ILE A 34 -22.56 -9.32 10.65
N ALA A 35 -23.54 -9.87 9.93
CA ALA A 35 -24.87 -9.27 9.80
C ALA A 35 -25.65 -9.21 11.13
N ARG A 36 -25.31 -10.07 12.10
CA ARG A 36 -25.94 -10.13 13.44
C ARG A 36 -25.16 -9.39 14.52
N PHE A 37 -24.09 -8.66 14.18
CA PHE A 37 -23.35 -7.88 15.18
C PHE A 37 -24.28 -6.92 15.92
N SER A 38 -24.14 -6.88 17.25
CA SER A 38 -24.71 -5.79 18.04
C SER A 38 -24.07 -4.47 17.62
N PRO A 39 -24.72 -3.32 17.87
CA PRO A 39 -24.15 -2.01 17.55
C PRO A 39 -22.72 -1.83 18.10
N ASP A 40 -22.46 -2.27 19.33
CA ASP A 40 -21.14 -2.17 19.95
C ASP A 40 -20.09 -3.05 19.26
N LYS A 41 -20.45 -4.31 18.93
CA LYS A 41 -19.54 -5.23 18.23
C LYS A 41 -19.25 -4.75 16.81
N ARG A 42 -20.25 -4.17 16.14
CA ARG A 42 -20.11 -3.58 14.81
C ARG A 42 -19.16 -2.39 14.83
N LEU A 43 -19.28 -1.50 15.82
CA LEU A 43 -18.38 -0.36 15.98
C LEU A 43 -16.92 -0.81 16.17
N ILE A 44 -16.68 -1.81 17.01
CA ILE A 44 -15.35 -2.37 17.22
C ILE A 44 -14.80 -2.95 15.91
N TYR A 45 -15.60 -3.77 15.23
CA TYR A 45 -15.22 -4.37 13.95
C TYR A 45 -14.87 -3.33 12.88
N GLU A 46 -15.70 -2.29 12.72
CA GLU A 46 -15.45 -1.21 11.78
C GLU A 46 -14.16 -0.44 12.13
N LYS A 47 -13.92 -0.17 13.41
CA LYS A 47 -12.69 0.48 13.88
C LYS A 47 -11.44 -0.35 13.59
N GLU A 48 -11.49 -1.66 13.81
CA GLU A 48 -10.39 -2.58 13.51
C GLU A 48 -10.10 -2.62 12.01
N MET A 49 -11.14 -2.71 11.18
CA MET A 49 -11.00 -2.66 9.72
C MET A 49 -10.38 -1.36 9.23
N ILE A 50 -10.82 -0.22 9.77
CA ILE A 50 -10.25 1.10 9.43
C ILE A 50 -8.78 1.13 9.83
N THR A 51 -8.44 0.65 11.02
CA THR A 51 -7.06 0.63 11.52
C THR A 51 -6.13 -0.20 10.64
N GLU A 52 -6.56 -1.40 10.23
CA GLU A 52 -5.77 -2.25 9.31
C GLU A 52 -5.56 -1.53 7.97
N ARG A 53 -6.63 -0.96 7.43
CA ARG A 53 -6.57 -0.26 6.14
C ARG A 53 -5.63 0.93 6.21
N ASP A 54 -5.74 1.74 7.26
CA ASP A 54 -4.87 2.91 7.45
C ASP A 54 -3.42 2.48 7.58
N TYR A 55 -3.14 1.42 8.35
CA TYR A 55 -1.79 0.87 8.46
C TYR A 55 -1.23 0.43 7.11
N ARG A 56 -2.02 -0.29 6.30
CA ARG A 56 -1.60 -0.70 4.96
C ARG A 56 -1.33 0.50 4.05
N ASN A 57 -2.23 1.49 4.05
CA ASN A 57 -2.08 2.70 3.24
C ASN A 57 -0.82 3.48 3.65
N ILE A 58 -0.57 3.63 4.96
CA ILE A 58 0.64 4.30 5.47
C ILE A 58 1.90 3.61 4.96
N LEU A 59 1.96 2.28 5.02
CA LEU A 59 3.12 1.52 4.53
C LEU A 59 3.31 1.65 3.02
N GLU A 60 2.22 1.57 2.26
CA GLU A 60 2.25 1.67 0.80
C GLU A 60 2.71 3.07 0.36
N THR A 61 2.10 4.12 0.89
CA THR A 61 2.49 5.50 0.60
C THR A 61 3.93 5.77 1.03
N ALA A 62 4.35 5.35 2.22
CA ALA A 62 5.74 5.55 2.66
C ALA A 62 6.75 4.85 1.73
N ARG A 63 6.38 3.69 1.19
CA ARG A 63 7.22 2.96 0.23
C ARG A 63 7.29 3.68 -1.12
N GLU A 64 6.15 4.14 -1.63
CA GLU A 64 6.06 4.87 -2.91
C GLU A 64 6.83 6.19 -2.83
N ASP A 65 6.59 6.98 -1.79
CA ASP A 65 7.30 8.24 -1.54
C ASP A 65 8.80 8.01 -1.40
N GLY A 66 9.20 7.00 -0.62
CA GLY A 66 10.61 6.66 -0.44
C GLY A 66 11.30 6.22 -1.73
N PHE A 67 10.58 5.49 -2.60
CA PHE A 67 11.10 5.10 -3.92
C PHE A 67 11.24 6.32 -4.84
N ALA A 68 10.21 7.17 -4.91
CA ALA A 68 10.23 8.38 -5.72
C ALA A 68 11.34 9.35 -5.28
N GLU A 69 11.50 9.57 -3.98
CA GLU A 69 12.56 10.40 -3.42
C GLU A 69 13.95 9.77 -3.69
N GLY A 70 14.07 8.45 -3.58
CA GLY A 70 15.29 7.71 -3.89
C GLY A 70 15.71 7.84 -5.35
N GLU A 71 14.78 7.66 -6.29
CA GLU A 71 15.02 7.83 -7.74
C GLU A 71 15.41 9.27 -8.09
N ALA A 72 14.73 10.26 -7.50
CA ALA A 72 15.03 11.67 -7.72
C ALA A 72 16.44 12.03 -7.19
N LYS A 73 16.77 11.62 -5.95
CA LYS A 73 18.10 11.82 -5.36
C LYS A 73 19.19 11.10 -6.14
N GLY A 74 18.94 9.86 -6.57
CA GLY A 74 19.90 9.07 -7.35
C GLY A 74 20.17 9.71 -8.71
N SER A 75 19.13 10.17 -9.40
CA SER A 75 19.24 10.87 -10.68
C SER A 75 20.02 12.18 -10.55
N ALA A 76 19.70 12.99 -9.53
CA ALA A 76 20.41 14.25 -9.26
C ALA A 76 21.88 14.01 -8.89
N ALA A 77 22.17 13.03 -8.02
CA ALA A 77 23.54 12.69 -7.63
C ALA A 77 24.38 12.23 -8.83
N LYS A 78 23.80 11.40 -9.71
CA LYS A 78 24.45 10.94 -10.94
C LYS A 78 24.70 12.10 -11.91
N ALA A 79 23.73 13.00 -12.08
CA ALA A 79 23.90 14.18 -12.93
C ALA A 79 25.06 15.07 -12.42
N ALA A 80 25.14 15.28 -11.10
CA ALA A 80 26.22 16.04 -10.47
C ALA A 80 27.59 15.36 -10.59
N GLU A 81 27.66 14.03 -10.47
CA GLU A 81 28.89 13.26 -10.70
C GLU A 81 29.39 13.41 -12.15
N ILE A 82 28.48 13.29 -13.12
CA ILE A 82 28.79 13.48 -14.53
C ILE A 82 29.27 14.92 -14.77
N ALA A 83 28.57 15.93 -14.25
CA ALA A 83 28.97 17.33 -14.38
C ALA A 83 30.38 17.59 -13.81
N ARG A 84 30.72 17.01 -12.65
CA ARG A 84 32.09 17.08 -12.09
C ARG A 84 33.13 16.46 -13.01
N ALA A 85 32.85 15.28 -13.59
CA ALA A 85 33.74 14.64 -14.53
C ALA A 85 33.93 15.49 -15.81
N MET A 86 32.87 16.15 -16.27
CA MET A 86 32.92 17.05 -17.41
C MET A 86 33.76 18.31 -17.12
N LEU A 87 33.59 18.92 -15.94
CA LEU A 87 34.41 20.05 -15.48
C LEU A 87 35.89 19.66 -15.39
N ALA A 88 36.19 18.49 -14.83
CA ALA A 88 37.56 17.96 -14.76
C ALA A 88 38.17 17.71 -16.15
N SER A 89 37.33 17.45 -17.16
CA SER A 89 37.73 17.30 -18.56
C SER A 89 37.87 18.64 -19.30
N GLY A 90 37.62 19.77 -18.63
CA GLY A 90 37.78 21.11 -19.20
C GLY A 90 36.63 21.56 -20.11
N MET A 91 35.45 20.93 -20.03
CA MET A 91 34.26 21.40 -20.74
C MET A 91 33.74 22.71 -20.17
N ASP A 92 33.14 23.53 -21.01
CA ASP A 92 32.55 24.81 -20.65
C ASP A 92 31.21 24.63 -19.91
N ILE A 93 30.97 25.50 -18.93
CA ILE A 93 29.79 25.46 -18.06
C ILE A 93 28.47 25.49 -18.85
N PRO A 94 28.30 26.33 -19.90
CA PRO A 94 27.07 26.33 -20.70
C PRO A 94 26.80 24.99 -21.38
N LEU A 95 27.84 24.34 -21.93
CA LEU A 95 27.71 23.01 -22.54
C LEU A 95 27.36 21.95 -21.50
N ILE A 96 28.01 21.95 -20.34
CA ILE A 96 27.71 21.01 -19.24
C ILE A 96 26.27 21.17 -18.78
N SER A 97 25.79 22.41 -18.65
CA SER A 97 24.39 22.71 -18.30
C SER A 97 23.42 22.11 -19.33
N SER A 98 23.71 22.29 -20.62
CA SER A 98 22.88 21.72 -21.69
C SER A 98 22.85 20.18 -21.70
N LEU A 99 23.96 19.52 -21.34
CA LEU A 99 24.10 18.06 -21.39
C LEU A 99 23.56 17.36 -20.15
N THR A 100 23.70 17.98 -18.98
CA THR A 100 23.30 17.38 -17.68
C THR A 100 21.93 17.85 -17.22
N GLY A 101 21.40 18.93 -17.80
CA GLY A 101 20.16 19.56 -17.37
C GLY A 101 20.26 20.31 -16.04
N LEU A 102 21.47 20.38 -15.44
CA LEU A 102 21.72 21.15 -14.23
C LEU A 102 21.84 22.64 -14.57
N PRO A 103 21.32 23.55 -13.72
CA PRO A 103 21.50 24.97 -13.90
C PRO A 103 22.98 25.34 -13.75
N GLU A 104 23.45 26.32 -14.52
CA GLU A 104 24.85 26.76 -14.48
C GLU A 104 25.31 27.17 -13.08
N GLU A 105 24.43 27.77 -12.27
CA GLU A 105 24.73 28.14 -10.88
C GLU A 105 25.00 26.92 -10.00
N GLU A 106 24.28 25.81 -10.21
CA GLU A 106 24.56 24.57 -9.49
C GLU A 106 25.89 23.98 -9.96
N ILE A 107 26.18 23.98 -11.26
CA ILE A 107 27.44 23.49 -11.83
C ILE A 107 28.65 24.29 -11.31
N LYS A 108 28.52 25.62 -11.17
CA LYS A 108 29.58 26.48 -10.59
C LYS A 108 29.88 26.15 -9.12
N MET A 109 28.93 25.53 -8.42
CA MET A 109 29.04 25.14 -7.02
C MET A 109 29.51 23.68 -6.83
N LEU A 110 29.64 22.89 -7.91
CA LEU A 110 30.07 21.48 -7.89
C LEU A 110 31.59 21.29 -7.78
#